data_AF-A0A5C0SMG8-F1
#
_entry.id   AF-A0A5C0SMG8-F1
#
_cell.length_a   1.000
_cell.length_b   1.000
_cell.length_c   1.000
_cell.angle_alpha   90.00
_cell.angle_beta   90.00
_cell.angle_gamma   90.00
#
_symmetry.space_group_name_H-M   'P 1'
#
loop_
_entity.id
_entity.type
_entity.pdbx_description
1 polymer ?
#
loop_
_entity_poly.entity_id
_entity_poly.type
_entity_poly.pdbx_seq_one_letter_code
_entity_poly.pdbx_strand_id
1 'polypeptide(L)'
;MLGKKVAAILFGLLMLGMPLTVGSVSAAEGSVTVILVSDNAADKAIAEYLSNETGAVIVTTTWGVYDPNVTAEIMSYAPDEVIIIGGPDAVVDEYVADLEELNITVERWGGQNRYETNLMVMERAKVKFKLEFNNSVFVAGNDTLAIQNALQLAVQNGAVMVYVNKSTNVTKLMEKFEIKEAAMVKTQASERVMEHVREQLHECNCTAMEVQANVTKETVLQLMVQVQERLKTIEKMANETNSTALMEQVRVMEMTMEKANGALQAGNYTEAYQMVLELQVRTEFSLKAANGEMRMAIKNGEKAALEREIGKLEAQISVMEKAGIDVSAINALMEQLKVAIQNGQYDEARGLVNQITAMIKEAYQKGRQDIKNSAQKTHGMGSSRP
;
A
#
# COMPACT_ATOMS: atom_id res chain seq x y z
N MET A 1 -24.84 -42.63 -7.02
CA MET A 1 -25.79 -41.51 -6.79
C MET A 1 -25.98 -41.35 -5.29
N LEU A 2 -26.13 -40.10 -4.83
CA LEU A 2 -26.17 -39.62 -3.42
C LEU A 2 -24.78 -39.63 -2.74
N GLY A 3 -24.18 -38.52 -2.31
CA GLY A 3 -24.51 -37.10 -2.41
C GLY A 3 -23.32 -36.31 -1.84
N LYS A 4 -22.59 -35.56 -2.67
CA LYS A 4 -21.64 -34.55 -2.20
C LYS A 4 -22.48 -33.36 -1.75
N LYS A 5 -22.55 -33.12 -0.44
CA LYS A 5 -23.13 -31.88 0.09
C LYS A 5 -22.16 -30.75 -0.26
N VAL A 6 -22.46 -30.03 -1.34
CA VAL A 6 -21.90 -28.70 -1.57
C VAL A 6 -22.48 -27.80 -0.48
N ALA A 7 -21.70 -27.53 0.57
CA ALA A 7 -22.03 -26.50 1.53
C ALA A 7 -21.68 -25.15 0.88
N ALA A 8 -22.60 -24.63 0.05
CA ALA A 8 -22.56 -23.24 -0.37
C ALA A 8 -22.93 -22.38 0.84
N ILE A 9 -21.94 -22.02 1.66
CA ILE A 9 -22.14 -20.97 2.65
C ILE A 9 -22.11 -19.65 1.87
N LEU A 10 -23.29 -19.19 1.47
CA LEU A 10 -23.51 -17.79 1.14
C LEU A 10 -23.20 -16.98 2.39
N PHE A 11 -22.00 -16.36 2.44
CA PHE A 11 -21.76 -15.21 3.31
C PHE A 11 -22.57 -14.03 2.76
N GLY A 12 -23.90 -14.14 2.87
CA GLY A 12 -24.80 -13.01 2.71
C GLY A 12 -24.64 -12.13 3.93
N LEU A 13 -24.20 -10.89 3.70
CA LEU A 13 -24.45 -9.75 4.59
C LEU A 13 -24.19 -10.03 6.08
N LEU A 14 -22.92 -10.23 6.44
CA LEU A 14 -22.45 -9.80 7.75
C LEU A 14 -21.76 -8.43 7.60
N MET A 15 -22.46 -7.52 6.91
CA MET A 15 -22.28 -6.09 7.08
C MET A 15 -23.24 -5.67 8.19
N LEU A 16 -22.66 -5.26 9.32
CA LEU A 16 -23.05 -4.13 10.17
C LEU A 16 -22.52 -4.41 11.59
N GLY A 17 -21.37 -3.81 11.92
CA GLY A 17 -21.08 -3.49 13.33
C GLY A 17 -19.89 -4.18 13.99
N MET A 18 -18.92 -4.74 13.26
CA MET A 18 -17.59 -4.93 13.84
C MET A 18 -16.70 -3.77 13.42
N PRO A 19 -16.50 -2.75 14.28
CA PRO A 19 -15.37 -1.86 14.08
C PRO A 19 -14.14 -2.75 14.05
N LEU A 20 -13.28 -2.58 13.03
CA LEU A 20 -11.88 -3.00 13.11
C LEU A 20 -11.35 -2.48 14.43
N THR A 21 -11.26 -3.35 15.44
CA THR A 21 -10.62 -2.99 16.69
C THR A 21 -9.14 -3.02 16.41
N VAL A 22 -8.61 -1.89 15.93
CA VAL A 22 -7.20 -1.58 16.13
C VAL A 22 -7.03 -1.59 17.65
N GLY A 23 -6.40 -2.64 18.18
CA GLY A 23 -6.11 -2.71 19.60
C GLY A 23 -5.37 -1.44 19.97
N SER A 24 -5.89 -0.68 20.94
CA SER A 24 -5.12 0.41 21.52
C SER A 24 -3.86 -0.22 22.10
N VAL A 25 -2.73 -0.01 21.43
CA VAL A 25 -1.42 -0.45 21.89
C VAL A 25 -1.21 0.18 23.26
N SER A 26 -1.34 -0.63 24.31
CA SER A 26 -0.62 -0.33 25.54
C SER A 26 0.85 -0.48 25.16
N ALA A 27 1.50 0.64 24.88
CA ALA A 27 2.92 0.69 24.63
C ALA A 27 3.63 0.34 25.94
N ALA A 28 3.82 -0.95 26.18
CA ALA A 28 5.07 -1.39 26.80
C ALA A 28 6.22 -0.79 25.97
N GLU A 29 7.33 -0.48 26.63
CA GLU A 29 8.54 0.21 26.12
C GLU A 29 9.23 -0.50 24.91
N GLY A 30 8.48 -0.76 23.84
CA GLY A 30 8.91 -1.47 22.64
C GLY A 30 9.08 -0.53 21.44
N SER A 31 9.95 -0.92 20.52
CA SER A 31 10.14 -0.25 19.23
C SER A 31 8.88 -0.34 18.38
N VAL A 32 8.39 0.79 17.87
CA VAL A 32 7.27 0.84 16.91
C VAL A 32 7.76 0.27 15.58
N THR A 33 7.09 -0.77 15.08
CA THR A 33 7.32 -1.27 13.72
C THR A 33 6.39 -0.54 12.77
N VAL A 34 6.95 0.08 11.73
CA VAL A 34 6.17 0.73 10.67
C VAL A 34 6.32 -0.07 9.38
N ILE A 35 5.20 -0.32 8.71
CA ILE A 35 5.14 -0.90 7.37
C ILE A 35 4.76 0.21 6.39
N LEU A 36 5.65 0.52 5.46
CA LEU A 36 5.36 1.39 4.32
C LEU A 36 4.92 0.53 3.13
N VAL A 37 3.75 0.81 2.58
CA VAL A 37 3.19 0.07 1.44
C VAL A 37 2.51 1.02 0.48
N SER A 38 2.40 0.63 -0.79
CA SER A 38 1.57 1.37 -1.75
C SER A 38 0.07 1.11 -1.53
N ASP A 39 -0.77 1.96 -2.11
CA ASP A 39 -2.23 1.78 -2.20
C ASP A 39 -2.65 0.65 -3.16
N ASN A 40 -1.71 -0.09 -3.76
CA ASN A 40 -2.01 -1.29 -4.53
C ASN A 40 -2.70 -2.33 -3.63
N ALA A 41 -3.88 -2.80 -4.06
CA ALA A 41 -4.72 -3.67 -3.26
C ALA A 41 -4.03 -4.98 -2.82
N ALA A 42 -3.16 -5.55 -3.67
CA ALA A 42 -2.52 -6.81 -3.39
C ALA A 42 -1.45 -6.66 -2.30
N ASP A 43 -0.54 -5.70 -2.44
CA ASP A 43 0.51 -5.46 -1.45
C ASP A 43 -0.08 -4.89 -0.14
N LYS A 44 -1.06 -3.98 -0.24
CA LYS A 44 -1.74 -3.38 0.92
C LYS A 44 -2.47 -4.41 1.77
N ALA A 45 -3.19 -5.35 1.16
CA ALA A 45 -3.89 -6.40 1.92
C ALA A 45 -2.91 -7.28 2.72
N ILE A 46 -1.70 -7.52 2.21
CA ILE A 46 -0.68 -8.27 2.96
C ILE A 46 -0.09 -7.42 4.08
N ALA A 47 0.11 -6.12 3.87
CA ALA A 47 0.49 -5.20 4.94
C ALA A 47 -0.56 -5.19 6.06
N GLU A 48 -1.84 -5.14 5.69
CA GLU A 48 -3.00 -5.22 6.61
C GLU A 48 -3.02 -6.54 7.37
N TYR A 49 -2.74 -7.66 6.71
CA TYR A 49 -2.57 -8.96 7.37
C TYR A 49 -1.50 -8.88 8.47
N LEU A 50 -0.29 -8.42 8.13
CA LEU A 50 0.81 -8.32 9.09
C LEU A 50 0.53 -7.33 10.22
N SER A 51 -0.13 -6.21 9.94
CA SER A 51 -0.53 -5.25 10.96
C SER A 51 -1.50 -5.86 11.96
N ASN A 52 -2.45 -6.69 11.52
CA ASN A 52 -3.35 -7.42 12.43
C ASN A 52 -2.59 -8.44 13.28
N GLU A 53 -1.62 -9.16 12.71
CA GLU A 53 -0.85 -10.18 13.43
C GLU A 53 0.19 -9.60 14.41
N THR A 54 0.72 -8.40 14.12
CA THR A 54 1.89 -7.85 14.84
C THR A 54 1.64 -6.52 15.55
N GLY A 55 0.54 -5.82 15.24
CA GLY A 55 0.30 -4.46 15.70
C GLY A 55 1.15 -3.38 14.99
N ALA A 56 1.83 -3.74 13.89
CA ALA A 56 2.61 -2.77 13.10
C ALA A 56 1.74 -1.64 12.55
N VAL A 57 2.27 -0.42 12.53
CA VAL A 57 1.60 0.75 11.95
C VAL A 57 1.76 0.73 10.44
N ILE A 58 0.66 0.85 9.70
CA ILE A 58 0.70 0.95 8.24
C ILE A 58 0.72 2.41 7.83
N VAL A 59 1.71 2.80 7.05
CA VAL A 59 1.72 4.05 6.29
C VAL A 59 1.54 3.70 4.82
N THR A 60 0.59 4.36 4.16
CA THR A 60 0.25 4.09 2.75
C THR A 60 0.75 5.22 1.86
N THR A 61 1.35 4.89 0.73
CA THR A 61 1.66 5.85 -0.35
C THR A 61 0.92 5.52 -1.63
N THR A 62 0.72 6.51 -2.50
CA THR A 62 0.18 6.25 -3.85
C THR A 62 1.20 5.47 -4.67
N TRP A 63 0.77 4.41 -5.34
CA TRP A 63 1.63 3.52 -6.12
C TRP A 63 2.52 4.27 -7.10
N GLY A 64 3.83 4.09 -6.96
CA GLY A 64 4.86 4.68 -7.80
C GLY A 64 5.09 6.18 -7.61
N VAL A 65 4.31 6.85 -6.75
CA VAL A 65 4.39 8.30 -6.53
C VAL A 65 5.19 8.61 -5.27
N TYR A 66 6.11 9.56 -5.37
CA TYR A 66 6.78 10.12 -4.20
C TYR A 66 5.99 11.30 -3.64
N ASP A 67 5.70 11.25 -2.35
CA ASP A 67 5.09 12.33 -1.57
C ASP A 67 5.89 12.49 -0.26
N PRO A 68 6.58 13.63 -0.05
CA PRO A 68 7.36 13.85 1.17
C PRO A 68 6.54 13.78 2.46
N ASN A 69 5.22 14.01 2.40
CA ASN A 69 4.35 13.91 3.56
C ASN A 69 4.27 12.48 4.10
N VAL A 70 4.48 11.46 3.26
CA VAL A 70 4.54 10.06 3.68
C VAL A 70 5.76 9.80 4.55
N THR A 71 6.94 10.30 4.16
CA THR A 71 8.15 10.25 5.01
C THR A 71 7.90 10.98 6.33
N ALA A 72 7.28 12.16 6.29
CA ALA A 72 6.95 12.93 7.49
C ALA A 72 5.94 12.19 8.40
N GLU A 73 4.97 11.49 7.83
CA GLU A 73 4.06 10.63 8.59
C GLU A 73 4.83 9.51 9.31
N ILE A 74 5.74 8.82 8.61
CA ILE A 74 6.62 7.79 9.21
C ILE A 74 7.46 8.40 10.35
N MET A 75 8.04 9.58 10.12
CA MET A 75 8.83 10.28 11.14
C MET A 75 8.03 10.52 12.43
N SER A 76 6.73 10.79 12.32
CA SER A 76 5.86 11.07 13.48
C SER A 76 5.70 9.88 14.42
N TYR A 77 5.95 8.65 13.95
CA TYR A 77 5.98 7.46 14.80
C TYR A 77 7.37 7.18 15.40
N ALA A 78 8.39 7.91 14.95
CA ALA A 78 9.79 7.73 15.32
C ALA A 78 10.24 6.27 15.37
N PRO A 79 10.07 5.46 14.30
CA PRO A 79 10.46 4.06 14.28
C PRO A 79 11.98 3.89 14.27
N ASP A 80 12.46 2.73 14.72
CA ASP A 80 13.86 2.32 14.54
C ASP A 80 14.07 1.65 13.18
N GLU A 81 13.02 0.98 12.69
CA GLU A 81 13.00 0.23 11.45
C GLU A 81 11.67 0.44 10.71
N VAL A 82 11.75 0.53 9.38
CA VAL A 82 10.60 0.53 8.47
C VAL A 82 10.72 -0.68 7.54
N ILE A 83 9.65 -1.45 7.45
CA ILE A 83 9.53 -2.52 6.46
C ILE A 83 8.77 -1.95 5.26
N ILE A 84 9.38 -1.98 4.08
CA ILE A 84 8.71 -1.64 2.84
C ILE A 84 8.14 -2.90 2.20
N ILE A 85 6.84 -2.92 1.95
CA ILE A 85 6.20 -3.99 1.16
C ILE A 85 5.97 -3.49 -0.26
N GLY A 86 6.53 -4.22 -1.22
CA GLY A 86 6.47 -3.91 -2.65
C GLY A 86 7.82 -3.52 -3.26
N GLY A 87 7.91 -3.70 -4.57
CA GLY A 87 9.09 -3.33 -5.37
C GLY A 87 9.24 -1.81 -5.54
N PRO A 88 10.35 -1.35 -6.16
CA PRO A 88 10.64 0.08 -6.37
C PRO A 88 9.67 0.78 -7.33
N ASP A 89 8.95 0.03 -8.16
CA ASP A 89 7.87 0.57 -8.99
C ASP A 89 6.62 0.93 -8.16
N ALA A 90 6.38 0.23 -7.05
CA ALA A 90 5.22 0.41 -6.19
C ALA A 90 5.49 1.40 -5.06
N VAL A 91 6.61 1.22 -4.37
CA VAL A 91 7.11 2.12 -3.32
C VAL A 91 8.50 2.56 -3.72
N VAL A 92 8.59 3.80 -4.18
CA VAL A 92 9.77 4.32 -4.84
C VAL A 92 10.99 4.48 -3.92
N ASP A 93 12.19 4.38 -4.50
CA ASP A 93 13.44 4.38 -3.72
C ASP A 93 13.77 5.72 -3.05
N GLU A 94 13.12 6.81 -3.47
CA GLU A 94 13.24 8.09 -2.78
C GLU A 94 12.79 8.01 -1.31
N TYR A 95 11.82 7.14 -0.97
CA TYR A 95 11.47 6.87 0.43
C TYR A 95 12.59 6.17 1.20
N VAL A 96 13.33 5.27 0.56
CA VAL A 96 14.47 4.59 1.19
C VAL A 96 15.55 5.60 1.52
N ALA A 97 15.91 6.45 0.55
CA ALA A 97 16.92 7.49 0.74
C ALA A 97 16.55 8.46 1.87
N ASP A 98 15.31 8.92 1.92
CA ASP A 98 14.80 9.79 2.99
C ASP A 98 14.92 9.15 4.38
N LEU A 99 14.49 7.90 4.51
CA LEU A 99 14.47 7.19 5.79
C LEU A 99 15.90 6.89 6.27
N GLU A 100 16.79 6.47 5.37
CA GLU A 100 18.20 6.23 5.68
C GLU A 100 18.95 7.52 6.02
N GLU A 101 18.63 8.64 5.37
CA GLU A 101 19.15 9.97 5.71
C GLU A 101 18.85 10.34 7.17
N LEU A 102 17.69 9.93 7.66
CA LEU A 102 17.25 10.08 9.06
C LEU A 102 17.82 9.01 10.01
N ASN A 103 18.70 8.12 9.55
CA ASN A 103 19.20 6.94 10.28
C ASN A 103 18.09 5.95 10.71
N ILE A 104 17.02 5.82 9.93
CA ILE A 104 16.00 4.77 10.11
C ILE A 104 16.42 3.57 9.25
N THR A 105 16.42 2.38 9.83
CA THR A 105 16.76 1.17 9.07
C THR A 105 15.61 0.80 8.15
N VAL A 106 15.90 0.45 6.89
CA VAL A 106 14.87 0.06 5.93
C VAL A 106 15.08 -1.38 5.46
N GLU A 107 14.05 -2.20 5.56
CA GLU A 107 14.02 -3.54 5.00
C GLU A 107 12.94 -3.64 3.93
N ARG A 108 13.31 -3.97 2.68
CA ARG A 108 12.34 -4.10 1.58
C ARG A 108 11.97 -5.57 1.31
N TRP A 109 10.68 -5.85 1.32
CA TRP A 109 10.06 -7.13 0.97
C TRP A 109 9.24 -6.97 -0.31
N GLY A 110 9.85 -7.24 -1.47
CA GLY A 110 9.21 -7.07 -2.77
C GLY A 110 9.85 -7.96 -3.85
N GLY A 111 9.00 -8.55 -4.70
CA GLY A 111 9.39 -9.34 -5.86
C GLY A 111 9.11 -8.63 -7.19
N GLN A 112 9.27 -9.34 -8.31
CA GLN A 112 9.00 -8.78 -9.65
C GLN A 112 7.51 -8.55 -9.92
N ASN A 113 6.65 -9.24 -9.17
CA ASN A 113 5.20 -9.19 -9.29
C ASN A 113 4.56 -9.49 -7.94
N ARG A 114 3.25 -9.24 -7.84
CA ARG A 114 2.47 -9.43 -6.61
C ARG A 114 2.51 -10.85 -6.03
N TYR A 115 2.74 -11.88 -6.86
CA TYR A 115 2.81 -13.27 -6.39
C TYR A 115 4.14 -13.52 -5.68
N GLU A 116 5.24 -13.05 -6.26
CA GLU A 116 6.56 -13.11 -5.61
C GLU A 116 6.64 -12.24 -4.37
N THR A 117 6.09 -11.03 -4.40
CA THR A 117 5.99 -10.16 -3.21
C THR A 117 5.23 -10.87 -2.09
N ASN A 118 4.06 -11.43 -2.39
CA ASN A 118 3.26 -12.17 -1.41
C ASN A 118 4.03 -13.31 -0.74
N LEU A 119 4.67 -14.17 -1.54
CA LEU A 119 5.45 -15.29 -0.99
C LEU A 119 6.64 -14.82 -0.15
N MET A 120 7.39 -13.82 -0.65
CA MET A 120 8.52 -13.25 0.09
C MET A 120 8.08 -12.68 1.43
N VAL A 121 6.96 -11.95 1.46
CA VAL A 121 6.43 -11.37 2.69
C VAL A 121 6.02 -12.46 3.68
N MET A 122 5.27 -13.47 3.24
CA MET A 122 4.84 -14.57 4.14
C MET A 122 6.03 -15.33 4.71
N GLU A 123 7.08 -15.57 3.90
CA GLU A 123 8.30 -16.25 4.34
C GLU A 123 9.12 -15.42 5.33
N ARG A 124 9.33 -14.13 5.04
CA ARG A 124 10.09 -13.25 5.93
C ARG A 124 9.33 -12.97 7.22
N ALA A 125 8.01 -12.82 7.17
CA ALA A 125 7.19 -12.66 8.36
C ALA A 125 7.28 -13.86 9.29
N LYS A 126 7.31 -15.09 8.74
CA LYS A 126 7.53 -16.32 9.51
C LYS A 126 8.82 -16.26 10.34
N VAL A 127 9.90 -15.75 9.75
CA VAL A 127 11.21 -15.65 10.42
C VAL A 127 11.28 -14.45 11.36
N LYS A 128 10.93 -13.25 10.88
CA LYS A 128 11.11 -11.98 11.60
C LYS A 128 10.14 -11.84 12.77
N PHE A 129 8.88 -12.24 12.56
CA PHE A 129 7.82 -12.12 13.56
C PHE A 129 7.44 -13.43 14.23
N LYS A 130 8.09 -14.54 13.85
CA LYS A 130 7.82 -15.88 14.39
C LYS A 130 6.34 -16.28 14.22
N LEU A 131 5.73 -15.86 13.11
CA LEU A 131 4.38 -16.28 12.77
C LEU A 131 4.39 -17.77 12.43
N GLU A 132 3.38 -18.49 12.87
CA GLU A 132 3.15 -19.88 12.49
C GLU A 132 1.78 -19.98 11.83
N PHE A 133 1.72 -20.69 10.71
CA PHE A 133 0.50 -20.83 9.93
C PHE A 133 0.02 -22.27 10.00
N ASN A 134 -1.21 -22.48 10.44
CA ASN A 134 -1.79 -23.82 10.54
C ASN A 134 -2.63 -24.19 9.30
N ASN A 135 -3.11 -23.18 8.57
CA ASN A 135 -4.00 -23.29 7.43
C ASN A 135 -3.54 -22.34 6.31
N SER A 136 -4.06 -22.52 5.09
CA SER A 136 -3.80 -21.61 3.97
C SER A 136 -5.08 -21.03 3.38
N VAL A 137 -5.02 -19.80 2.90
CA VAL A 137 -6.07 -19.17 2.08
C VAL A 137 -5.50 -18.85 0.71
N PHE A 138 -5.99 -19.51 -0.33
CA PHE A 138 -5.65 -19.22 -1.72
C PHE A 138 -6.63 -18.24 -2.34
N VAL A 139 -6.09 -17.24 -3.04
CA VAL A 139 -6.87 -16.20 -3.69
C VAL A 139 -6.22 -15.72 -4.98
N ALA A 140 -7.02 -15.40 -5.99
CA ALA A 140 -6.50 -14.82 -7.22
C ALA A 140 -5.88 -13.44 -6.96
N GLY A 141 -4.59 -13.29 -7.26
CA GLY A 141 -3.86 -12.06 -6.95
C GLY A 141 -4.33 -10.82 -7.70
N ASN A 142 -5.19 -10.95 -8.71
CA ASN A 142 -5.74 -9.86 -9.52
C ASN A 142 -7.22 -9.56 -9.24
N ASP A 143 -7.78 -10.11 -8.17
CA ASP A 143 -9.20 -9.98 -7.81
C ASP A 143 -9.33 -9.28 -6.46
N THR A 144 -9.46 -7.95 -6.48
CA THR A 144 -9.44 -7.09 -5.29
C THR A 144 -10.49 -7.46 -4.25
N LEU A 145 -11.73 -7.77 -4.66
CA LEU A 145 -12.78 -8.24 -3.76
C LEU A 145 -12.42 -9.60 -3.13
N ALA A 146 -11.92 -10.55 -3.94
CA ALA A 146 -11.51 -11.84 -3.41
C ALA A 146 -10.37 -11.68 -2.40
N ILE A 147 -9.39 -10.82 -2.69
CA ILE A 147 -8.27 -10.51 -1.79
C ILE A 147 -8.77 -9.98 -0.45
N GLN A 148 -9.70 -9.02 -0.44
CA GLN A 148 -10.26 -8.50 0.80
C GLN A 148 -10.98 -9.57 1.64
N ASN A 149 -11.73 -10.46 0.99
CA ASN A 149 -12.40 -11.59 1.67
C ASN A 149 -11.37 -12.62 2.18
N ALA A 150 -10.31 -12.87 1.40
CA ALA A 150 -9.23 -13.76 1.79
C ALA A 150 -8.43 -13.22 2.97
N LEU A 151 -8.17 -11.91 3.02
CA LEU A 151 -7.54 -11.24 4.16
C LEU A 151 -8.32 -11.49 5.44
N GLN A 152 -9.62 -11.23 5.42
CA GLN A 152 -10.47 -11.44 6.60
C GLN A 152 -10.42 -12.89 7.08
N LEU A 153 -10.53 -13.83 6.14
CA LEU A 153 -10.48 -15.26 6.46
C LEU A 153 -9.10 -15.70 6.98
N ALA A 154 -8.03 -15.11 6.43
CA ALA A 154 -6.66 -15.42 6.82
C ALA A 154 -6.37 -14.97 8.25
N VAL A 155 -6.73 -13.73 8.60
CA VAL A 155 -6.58 -13.18 9.96
C VAL A 155 -7.41 -13.99 10.96
N GLN A 156 -8.67 -14.30 10.64
CA GLN A 156 -9.56 -15.04 11.56
C GLN A 156 -9.05 -16.44 11.90
N ASN A 157 -8.34 -17.09 10.98
CA ASN A 157 -7.90 -18.47 11.14
C ASN A 157 -6.39 -18.62 11.38
N GLY A 158 -5.64 -17.51 11.50
CA GLY A 158 -4.17 -17.56 11.56
C GLY A 158 -3.58 -18.30 10.35
N ALA A 159 -4.14 -18.08 9.17
CA ALA A 159 -3.81 -18.82 7.95
C ALA A 159 -2.86 -18.02 7.06
N VAL A 160 -1.94 -18.71 6.38
CA VAL A 160 -1.09 -18.08 5.37
C VAL A 160 -1.94 -17.67 4.17
N MET A 161 -1.91 -16.39 3.81
CA MET A 161 -2.62 -15.85 2.66
C MET A 161 -1.72 -15.89 1.42
N VAL A 162 -2.12 -16.66 0.41
CA VAL A 162 -1.29 -16.95 -0.77
C VAL A 162 -1.98 -16.53 -2.06
N TYR A 163 -1.29 -15.68 -2.83
CA TYR A 163 -1.74 -15.24 -4.14
C TYR A 163 -1.43 -16.25 -5.22
N VAL A 164 -2.43 -16.56 -6.03
CA VAL A 164 -2.31 -17.55 -7.12
C VAL A 164 -2.81 -16.98 -8.44
N ASN A 165 -2.30 -17.55 -9.51
CA ASN A 165 -2.70 -17.31 -10.89
C ASN A 165 -2.70 -18.63 -11.68
N LYS A 166 -2.98 -18.56 -12.98
CA LYS A 166 -3.06 -19.74 -13.85
C LYS A 166 -1.78 -20.57 -13.93
N SER A 167 -0.61 -19.97 -13.69
CA SER A 167 0.69 -20.64 -13.77
C SER A 167 1.24 -21.04 -12.40
N THR A 168 0.48 -20.83 -11.32
CA THR A 168 0.95 -21.11 -9.96
C THR A 168 0.87 -22.61 -9.68
N ASN A 169 1.96 -23.17 -9.14
CA ASN A 169 2.00 -24.55 -8.66
C ASN A 169 1.61 -24.60 -7.18
N VAL A 170 0.35 -24.93 -6.91
CA VAL A 170 -0.27 -24.95 -5.59
C VAL A 170 0.27 -26.09 -4.74
N THR A 171 0.50 -27.27 -5.32
CA THR A 171 1.04 -28.43 -4.61
C THR A 171 2.39 -28.11 -3.97
N LYS A 172 3.29 -27.45 -4.72
CA LYS A 172 4.58 -27.01 -4.21
C LYS A 172 4.47 -25.97 -3.09
N LEU A 173 3.45 -25.12 -3.13
CA LEU A 173 3.20 -24.13 -2.08
C LEU A 173 2.70 -24.81 -0.79
N MET A 174 1.79 -25.78 -0.92
CA MET A 174 1.31 -26.59 0.21
C MET A 174 2.45 -27.33 0.90
N GLU A 175 3.34 -27.96 0.11
CA GLU A 175 4.56 -28.58 0.62
C GLU A 175 5.48 -27.58 1.33
N LYS A 176 5.70 -26.40 0.72
CA LYS A 176 6.59 -25.37 1.26
C LYS A 176 6.15 -24.85 2.63
N PHE A 177 4.85 -24.67 2.83
CA PHE A 177 4.29 -24.20 4.09
C PHE A 177 3.95 -25.34 5.07
N GLU A 178 4.09 -26.60 4.64
CA GLU A 178 3.76 -27.79 5.42
C GLU A 178 2.27 -27.88 5.83
N ILE A 179 1.37 -27.42 4.94
CA ILE A 179 -0.07 -27.31 5.20
C ILE A 179 -0.86 -28.32 4.36
N LYS A 180 -1.98 -28.82 4.90
CA LYS A 180 -2.91 -29.75 4.20
C LYS A 180 -4.34 -29.23 4.04
N GLU A 181 -4.70 -28.20 4.80
CA GLU A 181 -6.02 -27.58 4.77
C GLU A 181 -5.95 -26.20 4.12
N ALA A 182 -6.84 -25.99 3.16
CA ALA A 182 -6.92 -24.76 2.40
C ALA A 182 -8.36 -24.21 2.39
N ALA A 183 -8.46 -22.89 2.38
CA ALA A 183 -9.64 -22.21 1.87
C ALA A 183 -9.32 -21.58 0.51
N MET A 184 -10.30 -21.53 -0.38
CA MET A 184 -10.20 -20.90 -1.67
C MET A 184 -11.25 -19.81 -1.77
N VAL A 185 -10.82 -18.57 -1.96
CA VAL A 185 -11.72 -17.43 -2.12
C VAL A 185 -11.84 -17.07 -3.60
N LYS A 186 -13.07 -17.08 -4.12
CA LYS A 186 -13.34 -16.84 -5.54
C LYS A 186 -14.44 -15.80 -5.74
N THR A 187 -14.35 -15.07 -6.84
CA THR A 187 -15.46 -14.34 -7.46
C THR A 187 -15.72 -14.89 -8.86
N GLN A 188 -16.72 -14.36 -9.55
CA GLN A 188 -16.95 -14.64 -10.97
C GLN A 188 -15.75 -14.23 -11.85
N ALA A 189 -14.93 -13.26 -11.43
CA ALA A 189 -13.74 -12.82 -12.18
C ALA A 189 -12.56 -13.81 -12.07
N SER A 190 -12.47 -14.57 -10.98
CA SER A 190 -11.35 -15.47 -10.68
C SER A 190 -11.69 -16.96 -10.82
N GLU A 191 -12.91 -17.30 -11.26
CA GLU A 191 -13.41 -18.68 -11.32
C GLU A 191 -12.48 -19.65 -12.07
N ARG A 192 -11.95 -19.25 -13.23
CA ARG A 192 -11.01 -20.07 -14.00
C ARG A 192 -9.69 -20.34 -13.28
N VAL A 193 -9.17 -19.36 -12.55
CA VAL A 193 -7.93 -19.52 -11.77
C VAL A 193 -8.20 -20.49 -10.62
N MET A 194 -9.33 -20.31 -9.94
CA MET A 194 -9.72 -21.14 -8.80
C MET A 194 -10.07 -22.58 -9.20
N GLU A 195 -10.60 -22.81 -10.41
CA GLU A 195 -10.78 -24.17 -10.92
C GLU A 195 -9.46 -24.92 -11.00
N HIS A 196 -8.43 -24.28 -11.55
CA HIS A 196 -7.11 -24.89 -11.65
C HIS A 196 -6.48 -25.17 -10.28
N VAL A 197 -6.71 -24.28 -9.30
CA VAL A 197 -6.27 -24.49 -7.92
C VAL A 197 -6.98 -25.70 -7.30
N ARG A 198 -8.29 -25.85 -7.53
CA ARG A 198 -9.07 -26.99 -7.04
C ARG A 198 -8.54 -28.31 -7.59
N GLU A 199 -8.24 -28.36 -8.89
CA GLU A 199 -7.68 -29.54 -9.55
C GLU A 199 -6.36 -29.96 -8.89
N GLN A 200 -5.43 -29.03 -8.71
CA GLN A 200 -4.15 -29.30 -8.05
C GLN A 200 -4.31 -29.75 -6.59
N LEU A 201 -5.25 -29.14 -5.84
CA LEU A 201 -5.52 -29.56 -4.45
C LEU A 201 -6.11 -30.97 -4.37
N HIS A 202 -6.88 -31.40 -5.39
CA HIS A 202 -7.36 -32.76 -5.48
C HIS A 202 -6.22 -33.76 -5.73
N GLU A 203 -5.25 -33.40 -6.59
CA GLU A 203 -4.07 -34.21 -6.88
C GLU A 203 -3.18 -34.45 -5.64
N CYS A 204 -3.05 -33.46 -4.75
CA CYS A 204 -2.31 -33.62 -3.49
C CYS A 204 -3.12 -34.24 -2.34
N ASN A 205 -4.38 -34.65 -2.59
CA ASN A 205 -5.32 -35.13 -1.57
C ASN A 205 -5.48 -34.14 -0.40
N CYS A 206 -5.43 -32.85 -0.72
CA CYS A 206 -5.57 -31.75 0.22
C CYS A 206 -7.06 -31.41 0.42
N THR A 207 -7.43 -30.91 1.61
CA THR A 207 -8.83 -30.52 1.89
C THR A 207 -9.02 -29.05 1.58
N ALA A 208 -10.04 -28.71 0.79
CA ALA A 208 -10.31 -27.34 0.37
C ALA A 208 -11.75 -26.91 0.70
N MET A 209 -11.91 -25.84 1.46
CA MET A 209 -13.18 -25.11 1.62
C MET A 209 -13.29 -24.04 0.54
N GLU A 210 -14.42 -23.94 -0.14
CA GLU A 210 -14.67 -22.86 -1.09
C GLU A 210 -15.51 -21.75 -0.48
N VAL A 211 -15.06 -20.52 -0.70
CA VAL A 211 -15.76 -19.29 -0.31
C VAL A 211 -16.06 -18.48 -1.56
N GLN A 212 -17.34 -18.26 -1.82
CA GLN A 212 -17.80 -17.41 -2.91
C GLN A 212 -18.01 -15.98 -2.39
N ALA A 213 -17.19 -15.05 -2.87
CA ALA A 213 -17.43 -13.63 -2.71
C ALA A 213 -18.35 -13.15 -3.84
N ASN A 214 -19.43 -12.47 -3.48
CA ASN A 214 -20.42 -11.95 -4.42
C ASN A 214 -20.14 -10.48 -4.73
N VAL A 215 -20.04 -10.15 -6.01
CA VAL A 215 -19.91 -8.78 -6.47
C VAL A 215 -21.22 -8.03 -6.21
N THR A 216 -21.15 -6.94 -5.45
CA THR A 216 -22.30 -6.05 -5.19
C THR A 216 -22.10 -4.69 -5.87
N LYS A 217 -23.17 -3.91 -5.98
CA LYS A 217 -23.12 -2.52 -6.46
C LYS A 217 -22.12 -1.68 -5.66
N GLU A 218 -22.14 -1.81 -4.33
CA GLU A 218 -21.29 -1.06 -3.41
C GLU A 218 -19.82 -1.38 -3.63
N THR A 219 -19.49 -2.65 -3.85
CA THR A 219 -18.11 -3.08 -4.14
C THR A 219 -17.60 -2.43 -5.42
N VAL A 220 -18.43 -2.43 -6.48
CA VAL A 220 -18.06 -1.80 -7.76
C VAL A 220 -17.85 -0.31 -7.58
N LEU A 221 -18.75 0.38 -6.88
CA LEU A 221 -18.64 1.81 -6.60
C LEU A 221 -17.37 2.17 -5.84
N GLN A 222 -17.01 1.40 -4.81
CA GLN A 222 -15.77 1.62 -4.05
C GLN A 222 -14.53 1.50 -4.95
N LEU A 223 -14.49 0.47 -5.80
CA LEU A 223 -13.37 0.29 -6.72
C LEU A 223 -13.31 1.39 -7.79
N MET A 224 -14.46 1.84 -8.30
CA MET A 224 -14.54 2.96 -9.23
C MET A 224 -13.98 4.26 -8.64
N VAL A 225 -14.28 4.55 -7.37
CA VAL A 225 -13.73 5.73 -6.66
C VAL A 225 -12.20 5.67 -6.61
N GLN A 226 -11.63 4.52 -6.24
CA GLN A 226 -10.17 4.36 -6.19
C GLN A 226 -9.52 4.56 -7.57
N VAL A 227 -10.10 3.97 -8.61
CA VAL A 227 -9.61 4.15 -9.98
C VAL A 227 -9.75 5.60 -10.44
N GLN A 228 -10.83 6.28 -10.08
CA GLN A 228 -11.06 7.68 -10.43
C GLN A 228 -10.03 8.61 -9.76
N GLU A 229 -9.67 8.36 -8.50
CA GLU A 229 -8.61 9.11 -7.81
C GLU A 229 -7.27 8.96 -8.53
N ARG A 230 -6.90 7.73 -8.92
CA ARG A 230 -5.68 7.48 -9.70
C ARG A 230 -5.70 8.15 -11.07
N LEU A 231 -6.84 8.14 -11.76
CA LEU A 231 -6.98 8.84 -13.05
C LEU A 231 -6.72 10.34 -12.92
N LYS A 232 -7.26 10.99 -11.88
CA LYS A 232 -6.99 12.41 -11.60
C LYS A 232 -5.51 12.67 -11.36
N THR A 233 -4.81 11.78 -10.66
CA THR A 233 -3.36 11.90 -10.45
C THR A 233 -2.60 11.79 -11.76
N ILE A 234 -2.94 10.82 -12.62
CA ILE A 234 -2.31 10.67 -13.94
C ILE A 234 -2.57 11.90 -14.80
N GLU A 235 -3.81 12.40 -14.84
CA GLU A 235 -4.19 13.59 -15.59
C GLU A 235 -3.41 14.83 -15.12
N LYS A 236 -3.30 15.04 -13.81
CA LYS A 236 -2.49 16.11 -13.23
C LYS A 236 -1.03 16.03 -13.71
N MET A 237 -0.41 14.86 -13.60
CA MET A 237 0.98 14.66 -14.05
C MET A 237 1.12 14.87 -15.55
N ALA A 238 0.18 14.38 -16.35
CA ALA A 238 0.17 14.57 -17.80
C ALA A 238 0.11 16.06 -18.20
N ASN A 239 -0.68 16.86 -17.47
CA ASN A 239 -0.74 18.30 -17.66
C ASN A 239 0.57 18.99 -17.26
N GLU A 240 1.17 18.61 -16.12
CA GLU A 240 2.44 19.16 -15.65
C GLU A 240 3.61 18.84 -16.61
N THR A 241 3.62 17.65 -17.21
CA THR A 241 4.64 17.24 -18.18
C THR A 241 4.29 17.57 -19.63
N ASN A 242 3.10 18.13 -19.90
CA ASN A 242 2.54 18.36 -21.24
C ASN A 242 2.55 17.08 -22.13
N SER A 243 2.29 15.92 -21.53
CA SER A 243 2.38 14.63 -22.21
C SER A 243 1.09 14.25 -22.93
N THR A 244 1.12 14.36 -24.26
CA THR A 244 0.00 13.96 -25.13
C THR A 244 -0.29 12.46 -25.06
N ALA A 245 0.74 11.63 -24.85
CA ALA A 245 0.60 10.18 -24.72
C ALA A 245 -0.18 9.80 -23.45
N LEU A 246 0.12 10.45 -22.32
CA LEU A 246 -0.60 10.22 -21.06
C LEU A 246 -2.03 10.76 -21.13
N MET A 247 -2.24 11.94 -21.71
CA MET A 247 -3.60 12.50 -21.92
C MET A 247 -4.48 11.55 -22.74
N GLU A 248 -3.95 10.94 -23.80
CA GLU A 248 -4.67 9.97 -24.61
C GLU A 248 -5.00 8.68 -23.81
N GLN A 249 -4.07 8.20 -22.98
CA GLN A 249 -4.33 7.07 -22.10
C GLN A 249 -5.45 7.37 -21.09
N VAL A 250 -5.43 8.55 -20.47
CA VAL A 250 -6.48 9.01 -19.56
C VAL A 250 -7.84 8.99 -20.26
N ARG A 251 -7.93 9.58 -21.46
CA ARG A 251 -9.17 9.61 -22.26
C ARG A 251 -9.74 8.21 -22.53
N VAL A 252 -8.89 7.25 -22.89
CA VAL A 252 -9.31 5.86 -23.14
C VAL A 252 -9.78 5.17 -21.85
N MET A 253 -9.13 5.42 -20.73
CA MET A 253 -9.54 4.89 -19.43
C MET A 253 -10.86 5.51 -18.95
N GLU A 254 -11.08 6.81 -19.15
CA GLU A 254 -12.34 7.48 -18.83
C GLU A 254 -13.51 6.93 -19.64
N MET A 255 -13.33 6.68 -20.95
CA MET A 255 -14.35 6.01 -21.76
C MET A 255 -14.68 4.60 -21.23
N THR A 256 -13.70 3.88 -20.70
CA THR A 256 -13.92 2.55 -20.11
C THR A 256 -14.64 2.68 -18.76
N MET A 257 -14.32 3.70 -17.98
CA MET A 257 -15.01 4.02 -16.72
C MET A 257 -16.49 4.35 -16.98
N GLU A 258 -16.79 5.08 -18.06
CA GLU A 258 -18.18 5.38 -18.47
C GLU A 258 -18.95 4.10 -18.85
N LYS A 259 -18.32 3.18 -19.59
CA LYS A 259 -18.92 1.87 -19.91
C LYS A 259 -19.18 1.04 -18.65
N ALA A 260 -18.23 1.01 -17.71
CA ALA A 260 -18.41 0.33 -16.44
C ALA A 260 -19.57 0.92 -15.64
N ASN A 261 -19.70 2.26 -15.61
CA ASN A 261 -20.83 2.95 -14.99
C ASN A 261 -22.16 2.61 -15.68
N GLY A 262 -22.19 2.52 -17.01
CA GLY A 262 -23.38 2.08 -17.76
C GLY A 262 -23.82 0.65 -17.39
N ALA A 263 -22.88 -0.29 -17.32
CA ALA A 263 -23.15 -1.65 -16.87
C ALA A 263 -23.65 -1.69 -15.40
N LEU A 264 -23.05 -0.88 -14.52
CA LEU A 264 -23.49 -0.74 -13.13
C LEU A 264 -24.94 -0.24 -13.03
N GLN A 265 -25.30 0.78 -13.82
CA GLN A 265 -26.66 1.33 -13.86
C GLN A 265 -27.69 0.34 -14.42
N ALA A 266 -27.27 -0.52 -15.36
CA ALA A 266 -28.10 -1.59 -15.90
C ALA A 266 -28.28 -2.80 -14.95
N GLY A 267 -27.59 -2.82 -13.80
CA GLY A 267 -27.61 -3.94 -12.86
C GLY A 267 -26.61 -5.06 -13.18
N ASN A 268 -25.75 -4.88 -14.19
CA ASN A 268 -24.73 -5.84 -14.59
C ASN A 268 -23.45 -5.68 -13.75
N TYR A 269 -23.54 -5.96 -12.45
CA TYR A 269 -22.44 -5.69 -11.51
C TYR A 269 -21.16 -6.48 -11.81
N THR A 270 -21.29 -7.74 -12.24
CA THR A 270 -20.12 -8.57 -12.60
C THR A 270 -19.36 -7.99 -13.79
N GLU A 271 -20.08 -7.51 -14.81
CA GLU A 271 -19.50 -6.91 -16.00
C GLU A 271 -18.81 -5.58 -15.66
N ALA A 272 -19.47 -4.73 -14.88
CA ALA A 272 -18.90 -3.49 -14.37
C ALA A 272 -17.63 -3.77 -13.54
N TYR A 273 -17.67 -4.74 -12.62
CA TYR A 273 -16.54 -5.11 -11.78
C TYR A 273 -15.32 -5.56 -12.60
N GLN A 274 -15.53 -6.38 -13.64
CA GLN A 274 -14.44 -6.83 -14.51
C GLN A 274 -13.79 -5.66 -15.27
N MET A 275 -14.59 -4.72 -15.80
CA MET A 275 -14.06 -3.52 -16.45
C MET A 275 -13.25 -2.65 -15.48
N VAL A 276 -13.72 -2.50 -14.24
CA VAL A 276 -13.03 -1.66 -13.25
C VAL A 276 -11.75 -2.34 -12.74
N LEU A 277 -11.70 -3.67 -12.60
CA LEU A 277 -10.45 -4.40 -12.32
C LEU A 277 -9.41 -4.19 -13.43
N GLU A 278 -9.84 -4.22 -14.69
CA GLU A 278 -8.94 -3.92 -15.82
C GLU A 278 -8.42 -2.48 -15.75
N LEU A 279 -9.29 -1.53 -15.44
CA LEU A 279 -8.89 -0.13 -15.27
C LEU A 279 -7.91 0.06 -14.12
N GLN A 280 -8.11 -0.62 -12.99
CA GLN A 280 -7.19 -0.58 -11.86
C GLN A 280 -5.77 -0.95 -12.30
N VAL A 281 -5.61 -2.03 -13.06
CA VAL A 281 -4.31 -2.45 -13.60
C VAL A 281 -3.75 -1.43 -14.59
N ARG A 282 -4.58 -0.90 -15.51
CA ARG A 282 -4.14 0.09 -16.50
C ARG A 282 -3.64 1.38 -15.83
N THR A 283 -4.35 1.86 -14.81
CA THR A 283 -3.95 3.07 -14.07
C THR A 283 -2.60 2.90 -13.37
N GLU A 284 -2.27 1.70 -12.85
CA GLU A 284 -0.95 1.42 -12.26
C GLU A 284 0.16 1.60 -13.31
N PHE A 285 0.03 1.00 -14.49
CA PHE A 285 1.03 1.17 -15.55
C PHE A 285 1.13 2.61 -16.06
N SER A 286 0.00 3.33 -16.18
CA SER A 286 0.01 4.74 -16.58
C SER A 286 0.64 5.64 -15.52
N LEU A 287 0.41 5.38 -14.22
CA LEU A 287 1.12 6.06 -13.13
C LEU A 287 2.63 5.83 -13.22
N LYS A 288 3.08 4.61 -13.53
CA LYS A 288 4.51 4.32 -13.71
C LYS A 288 5.13 5.21 -14.79
N ALA A 289 4.46 5.32 -15.93
CA ALA A 289 4.91 6.14 -17.04
C ALA A 289 4.92 7.64 -16.66
N ALA A 290 3.84 8.13 -16.05
CA ALA A 290 3.71 9.51 -15.59
C ALA A 290 4.80 9.89 -14.58
N ASN A 291 5.07 9.03 -13.60
CA ASN A 291 6.15 9.24 -12.63
C ASN A 291 7.53 9.25 -13.30
N GLY A 292 7.76 8.40 -14.31
CA GLY A 292 8.99 8.41 -15.10
C GLY A 292 9.21 9.76 -15.81
N GLU A 293 8.18 10.30 -16.45
CA GLU A 293 8.24 11.62 -17.08
C GLU A 293 8.46 12.74 -16.06
N MET A 294 7.74 12.72 -14.94
CA MET A 294 7.86 13.73 -13.88
C MET A 294 9.27 13.75 -13.29
N ARG A 295 9.86 12.58 -13.03
CA ARG A 295 11.26 12.47 -12.57
C ARG A 295 12.23 13.09 -13.57
N MET A 296 12.03 12.87 -14.87
CA MET A 296 12.88 13.46 -15.90
C MET A 296 12.70 14.98 -15.97
N ALA A 297 11.48 15.49 -15.83
CA ALA A 297 11.20 16.92 -15.77
C ALA A 297 11.90 17.59 -14.58
N ILE A 298 11.79 16.99 -13.37
CA ILE A 298 12.46 17.45 -12.16
C ILE A 298 13.99 17.41 -12.32
N LYS A 299 14.54 16.29 -12.82
CA LYS A 299 15.98 16.13 -13.01
C LYS A 299 16.58 17.16 -13.97
N ASN A 300 15.81 17.59 -14.98
CA ASN A 300 16.27 18.54 -15.98
C ASN A 300 16.07 20.01 -15.55
N GLY A 301 15.34 20.28 -14.46
CA GLY A 301 15.07 21.63 -13.96
C GLY A 301 15.68 21.85 -12.57
N GLU A 302 16.77 22.62 -12.49
CA GLU A 302 17.44 22.92 -11.20
C GLU A 302 16.48 23.52 -10.16
N LYS A 303 15.63 24.46 -10.60
CA LYS A 303 14.60 25.07 -9.74
C LYS A 303 13.57 24.04 -9.27
N ALA A 304 13.04 23.21 -10.16
CA ALA A 304 12.02 22.22 -9.82
C ALA A 304 12.55 21.15 -8.85
N ALA A 305 13.81 20.75 -9.00
CA ALA A 305 14.48 19.87 -8.04
C ALA A 305 14.57 20.50 -6.65
N LEU A 306 14.99 21.77 -6.57
CA LEU A 306 15.08 22.50 -5.29
C LEU A 306 13.70 22.78 -4.66
N GLU A 307 12.67 23.06 -5.45
CA GLU A 307 11.29 23.23 -4.97
C GLU A 307 10.74 21.92 -4.37
N ARG A 308 11.07 20.77 -4.96
CA ARG A 308 10.75 19.46 -4.39
C ARG A 308 11.45 19.24 -3.04
N GLU A 309 12.73 19.61 -2.94
CA GLU A 309 13.47 19.53 -1.67
C GLU A 309 12.86 20.44 -0.61
N ILE A 310 12.42 21.67 -0.96
CA ILE A 310 11.70 22.54 -0.02
C ILE A 310 10.48 21.81 0.56
N GLY A 311 9.64 21.21 -0.31
CA GLY A 311 8.44 20.50 0.15
C GLY A 311 8.77 19.34 1.10
N LYS A 312 9.89 18.64 0.86
CA LYS A 312 10.43 17.62 1.77
C LYS A 312 10.81 18.22 3.12
N LEU A 313 11.67 19.25 3.13
CA LEU A 313 12.15 19.85 4.37
C LEU A 313 11.00 20.45 5.19
N GLU A 314 10.04 21.13 4.56
CA GLU A 314 8.86 21.69 5.23
C GLU A 314 7.99 20.61 5.90
N ALA A 315 7.77 19.48 5.22
CA ALA A 315 7.00 18.37 5.80
C ALA A 315 7.70 17.79 7.04
N GLN A 316 9.02 17.62 7.00
CA GLN A 316 9.83 17.13 8.12
C GLN A 316 9.85 18.11 9.30
N ILE A 317 10.00 19.42 9.01
CA ILE A 317 9.97 20.48 10.03
C ILE A 317 8.62 20.49 10.74
N SER A 318 7.51 20.35 10.02
CA SER A 318 6.17 20.34 10.60
C SER A 318 5.98 19.23 11.65
N VAL A 319 6.62 18.06 11.46
CA VAL A 319 6.60 16.97 12.45
C VAL A 319 7.28 17.39 13.75
N MET A 320 8.45 18.03 13.62
CA MET A 320 9.24 18.48 14.77
C MET A 320 8.52 19.60 15.54
N GLU A 321 7.92 20.56 14.84
CA GLU A 321 7.12 21.63 15.45
C GLU A 321 5.93 21.08 16.25
N LYS A 322 5.20 20.11 15.68
CA LYS A 322 4.08 19.43 16.38
C LYS A 322 4.54 18.63 17.59
N ALA A 323 5.79 18.20 17.63
CA ALA A 323 6.40 17.54 18.79
C ALA A 323 6.95 18.54 19.83
N GLY A 324 6.93 19.85 19.54
CA GLY A 324 7.45 20.89 20.44
C GLY A 324 8.97 21.07 20.38
N ILE A 325 9.62 20.56 19.34
CA ILE A 325 11.06 20.73 19.10
C ILE A 325 11.30 22.13 18.52
N ASP A 326 12.28 22.86 19.06
CA ASP A 326 12.65 24.18 18.56
C ASP A 326 13.35 24.07 17.20
N VAL A 327 12.71 24.59 16.16
CA VAL A 327 13.19 24.62 14.78
C VAL A 327 13.49 26.05 14.29
N SER A 328 13.55 27.04 15.18
CA SER A 328 13.66 28.47 14.81
C SER A 328 14.87 28.75 13.90
N ALA A 329 16.01 28.15 14.21
CA ALA A 329 17.22 28.28 13.41
C ALA A 329 17.10 27.61 12.03
N ILE A 330 16.41 26.47 11.95
CA ILE A 330 16.11 25.78 10.70
C ILE A 330 15.20 26.65 9.83
N ASN A 331 14.13 27.22 10.41
CA ASN A 331 13.19 28.09 9.71
C ASN A 331 13.88 29.34 9.15
N ALA A 332 14.85 29.92 9.86
CA ALA A 332 15.64 31.05 9.34
C ALA A 332 16.49 30.68 8.11
N LEU A 333 17.00 29.45 8.03
CA LEU A 333 17.72 28.94 6.86
C LEU A 333 16.76 28.58 5.72
N MET A 334 15.57 28.06 6.02
CA MET A 334 14.52 27.80 5.03
C MET A 334 14.11 29.08 4.29
N GLU A 335 14.00 30.21 5.00
CA GLU A 335 13.71 31.49 4.36
C GLU A 335 14.86 31.97 3.45
N GLN A 336 16.11 31.79 3.88
CA GLN A 336 17.28 32.05 3.02
C GLN A 336 17.28 31.16 1.78
N LEU A 337 16.93 29.88 1.92
CA LEU A 337 16.84 28.92 0.81
C LEU A 337 15.80 29.36 -0.22
N LYS A 338 14.60 29.75 0.25
CA LYS A 338 13.53 30.26 -0.63
C LYS A 338 13.98 31.51 -1.39
N VAL A 339 14.64 32.45 -0.72
CA VAL A 339 15.18 33.67 -1.36
C VAL A 339 16.27 33.33 -2.38
N ALA A 340 17.21 32.44 -2.06
CA ALA A 340 18.26 32.02 -2.97
C ALA A 340 17.68 31.40 -4.26
N ILE A 341 16.65 30.54 -4.14
CA ILE A 341 15.95 29.96 -5.30
C ILE A 341 15.23 31.03 -6.12
N GLN A 342 14.54 31.97 -5.48
CA GLN A 342 13.86 33.08 -6.16
C GLN A 342 14.84 33.95 -6.97
N ASN A 343 16.05 34.15 -6.45
CA ASN A 343 17.11 34.92 -7.10
C ASN A 343 17.93 34.10 -8.12
N GLY A 344 17.65 32.79 -8.30
CA GLY A 344 18.41 31.90 -9.18
C GLY A 344 19.80 31.53 -8.67
N GLN A 345 20.07 31.69 -7.37
CA GLN A 345 21.34 31.36 -6.71
C GLN A 345 21.38 29.86 -6.35
N TYR A 346 21.36 28.99 -7.35
CA TYR A 346 21.15 27.54 -7.13
C TYR A 346 22.29 26.83 -6.40
N ASP A 347 23.54 27.28 -6.55
CA ASP A 347 24.68 26.72 -5.78
C ASP A 347 24.57 27.02 -4.29
N GLU A 348 24.17 28.25 -3.95
CA GLU A 348 23.90 28.67 -2.57
C GLU A 348 22.70 27.90 -2.00
N ALA A 349 21.62 27.77 -2.78
CA ALA A 349 20.45 26.99 -2.40
C ALA A 349 20.81 25.52 -2.09
N ARG A 350 21.65 24.87 -2.92
CA ARG A 350 22.14 23.50 -2.65
C ARG A 350 22.94 23.42 -1.36
N GLY A 351 23.77 24.43 -1.07
CA GLY A 351 24.49 24.52 0.20
C GLY A 351 23.54 24.60 1.40
N LEU A 352 22.50 25.43 1.31
CA LEU A 352 21.48 25.59 2.34
C LEU A 352 20.66 24.31 2.55
N VAL A 353 20.26 23.60 1.48
CA VAL A 353 19.58 22.30 1.58
C VAL A 353 20.41 21.30 2.39
N ASN A 354 21.70 21.15 2.09
CA ASN A 354 22.58 20.24 2.82
C ASN A 354 22.70 20.62 4.31
N GLN A 355 22.83 21.91 4.60
CA GLN A 355 22.91 22.40 5.97
C GLN A 355 21.61 22.14 6.75
N ILE A 356 20.46 22.48 6.17
CA ILE A 356 19.15 22.29 6.78
C ILE A 356 18.89 20.80 7.03
N THR A 357 19.18 19.95 6.04
CA THR A 357 19.03 18.50 6.15
C THR A 357 19.84 17.93 7.32
N ALA A 358 21.10 18.36 7.47
CA ALA A 358 21.94 17.94 8.60
C ALA A 358 21.35 18.38 9.96
N MET A 359 20.82 19.60 10.04
CA MET A 359 20.16 20.10 11.25
C MET A 359 18.86 19.36 11.57
N ILE A 360 18.03 19.05 10.56
CA ILE A 360 16.82 18.23 10.72
C ILE A 360 17.18 16.85 11.26
N LYS A 361 18.19 16.20 10.67
CA LYS A 361 18.66 14.88 11.13
C LYS A 361 19.08 14.93 12.60
N GLU A 362 19.88 15.92 13.00
CA GLU A 362 20.33 16.07 14.39
C GLU A 362 19.16 16.35 15.35
N ALA A 363 18.26 17.26 14.98
CA ALA A 363 17.08 17.61 15.76
C ALA A 363 16.13 16.41 15.93
N TYR A 364 15.88 15.69 14.84
CA TYR A 364 15.06 14.48 14.85
C TYR A 364 15.64 13.42 15.79
N GLN A 365 16.94 13.15 15.70
CA GLN A 365 17.61 12.16 16.55
C GLN A 365 17.57 12.52 18.04
N LYS A 366 17.79 13.80 18.39
CA LYS A 366 17.70 14.27 19.78
C LYS A 366 16.26 14.30 20.30
N GLY A 367 15.29 14.62 19.44
CA GLY A 367 13.88 14.79 19.78
C GLY A 367 13.01 13.54 19.61
N ARG A 368 13.58 12.36 19.32
CA ARG A 368 12.80 11.13 19.06
C ARG A 368 11.80 10.81 20.17
N GLN A 369 12.18 11.02 21.44
CA GLN A 369 11.28 10.73 22.56
C GLN A 369 10.09 11.69 22.62
N ASP A 370 10.31 12.97 22.33
CA ASP A 370 9.24 13.97 22.30
C ASP A 370 8.25 13.69 21.17
N ILE A 371 8.75 13.24 20.02
CA ILE A 371 7.93 12.79 18.89
C ILE A 371 7.07 11.59 19.29
N LYS A 372 7.65 10.55 19.91
CA LYS A 372 6.89 9.38 20.41
C LYS A 372 5.79 9.79 21.39
N ASN A 373 6.10 10.69 22.32
CA ASN A 373 5.15 11.19 23.30
C ASN A 373 4.01 11.99 22.66
N SER A 374 4.29 12.77 21.61
CA SER A 374 3.29 13.52 20.85
C SER A 374 2.34 12.59 20.10
N ALA A 375 2.86 11.54 19.46
CA ALA A 375 2.06 10.53 18.76
C ALA A 375 1.06 9.81 19.69
N GLN A 376 1.46 9.51 20.93
CA GLN A 376 0.57 8.87 21.91
C GLN A 376 -0.60 9.78 22.32
N LYS A 377 -0.37 11.10 22.43
CA LYS A 377 -1.43 12.06 22.80
C LYS A 377 -2.45 12.24 21.68
N THR A 378 -2.01 12.26 20.43
CA THR A 378 -2.90 12.40 19.27
C THR A 378 -3.71 11.14 19.01
N HIS A 379 -3.14 9.96 19.21
CA HIS A 379 -3.84 8.68 18.99
C HIS A 379 -4.66 8.21 20.20
N GLY A 380 -4.35 8.67 21.43
CA GLY A 380 -5.12 8.39 22.64
C GLY A 380 -6.43 9.19 22.77
N MET A 381 -6.64 10.23 21.94
CA MET A 381 -7.81 11.13 22.02
C MET A 381 -8.91 10.84 20.97
N GLY A 382 -8.80 9.75 20.20
CA GLY A 382 -9.71 9.41 19.10
C GLY A 382 -10.77 8.33 19.39
N SER A 383 -11.07 7.99 20.64
CA SER A 383 -12.12 6.98 20.97
C SER A 383 -13.50 7.58 21.31
N SER A 384 -13.91 8.64 20.62
CA SER A 384 -15.32 9.05 20.60
C SER A 384 -15.89 8.81 19.21
N ARG A 385 -16.48 7.62 19.06
CA ARG A 385 -17.28 7.14 17.93
C ARG A 385 -18.48 8.05 17.61
N PRO A 386 -18.99 7.97 16.39
CA PRO A 386 -20.37 7.49 16.18
C PRO A 386 -20.43 5.97 16.02
#